data_AF-A0A936NJG9-F1
#
_entry.id   AF-A0A936NJG9-F1
#
_cell.length_a   1.000
_cell.length_b   1.000
_cell.length_c   1.000
_cell.angle_alpha   90.00
_cell.angle_beta   90.00
_cell.angle_gamma   90.00
#
_symmetry.space_group_name_H-M   'P 1'
#
loop_
_entity.id
_entity.type
_entity.pdbx_description
1 polymer ?
#
loop_
_entity_poly.entity_id
_entity_poly.type
_entity_poly.pdbx_seq_one_letter_code
_entity_poly.pdbx_strand_id
1 'polypeptide(L)'
;MNSLAVIGMGVVMTVAGGYPFASAEQPSAATTVLQNDLQLPVYTPPKKLTPRARVGGTLRGSDGHEPELVALVPDHVGLTVKQTPTLNWYLSKQTTYPLRFTLNDTQKIAPLYEGAIPVPTKAGVQSIDLKSLGLILEPNVQYRWFVSASPNPDSPSRDIVAGGMIERCEFNECLTVTSVNLTCDRESVRTNALIGFWYDAMGCVCSLIEKESTDPSLRRLRAALLRQVGLNGVADWDLRSLQNNEQ
;
A
#
# COMPACT_ATOMS: atom_id res chain seq x y z
N MET A 1 -2.55 -40.73 -75.68
CA MET A 1 -2.47 -42.09 -75.10
C MET A 1 -1.06 -42.63 -75.29
N ASN A 2 -0.43 -42.95 -74.14
CA ASN A 2 0.78 -43.71 -73.84
C ASN A 2 2.18 -43.34 -74.40
N SER A 3 3.06 -43.12 -73.40
CA SER A 3 4.52 -43.00 -73.42
C SER A 3 5.25 -44.34 -73.30
N LEU A 4 6.55 -44.34 -73.65
CA LEU A 4 7.73 -44.99 -73.03
C LEU A 4 8.90 -44.79 -74.02
N ALA A 5 10.17 -44.56 -73.72
CA ALA A 5 10.99 -44.20 -72.56
C ALA A 5 12.42 -44.00 -73.11
N VAL A 6 13.23 -43.04 -72.64
CA VAL A 6 14.72 -43.16 -72.67
C VAL A 6 15.34 -42.38 -71.50
N ILE A 7 16.33 -43.02 -70.91
CA ILE A 7 17.17 -42.69 -69.75
C ILE A 7 18.19 -41.59 -70.10
N GLY A 8 18.44 -40.66 -69.18
CA GLY A 8 19.51 -39.67 -69.30
C GLY A 8 19.98 -39.17 -67.93
N MET A 9 21.27 -39.27 -67.70
CA MET A 9 21.99 -39.33 -66.43
C MET A 9 22.50 -37.95 -65.97
N GLY A 10 22.49 -37.69 -64.66
CA GLY A 10 23.47 -36.82 -63.98
C GLY A 10 23.08 -35.36 -63.72
N VAL A 11 22.98 -34.99 -62.45
CA VAL A 11 23.99 -34.24 -61.67
C VAL A 11 23.30 -33.68 -60.42
N VAL A 12 23.86 -34.04 -59.28
CA VAL A 12 23.49 -33.61 -57.93
C VAL A 12 24.08 -32.22 -57.67
N MET A 13 23.27 -31.27 -57.18
CA MET A 13 23.74 -30.19 -56.32
C MET A 13 22.62 -29.78 -55.36
N THR A 14 22.62 -30.40 -54.18
CA THR A 14 21.87 -29.98 -53.01
C THR A 14 22.62 -28.84 -52.33
N VAL A 15 22.01 -27.65 -52.25
CA VAL A 15 22.40 -26.61 -51.29
C VAL A 15 21.24 -26.45 -50.31
N ALA A 16 21.25 -27.26 -49.25
CA ALA A 16 20.35 -27.09 -48.12
C ALA A 16 20.87 -25.97 -47.21
N GLY A 17 20.46 -24.74 -47.49
CA GLY A 17 20.62 -23.61 -46.58
C GLY A 17 19.50 -23.61 -45.54
N GLY A 18 19.64 -24.43 -44.49
CA GLY A 18 18.75 -24.38 -43.34
C GLY A 18 19.09 -23.17 -42.48
N TYR A 19 18.28 -22.11 -42.54
CA TYR A 19 18.28 -21.10 -41.49
C TYR A 19 17.65 -21.74 -40.24
N PRO A 20 18.34 -21.76 -39.09
CA PRO A 20 17.67 -22.08 -37.85
C PRO A 20 16.69 -20.94 -37.58
N PHE A 21 15.39 -21.21 -37.68
CA PHE A 21 14.40 -20.40 -37.01
C PHE A 21 14.74 -20.47 -35.52
N ALA A 22 15.39 -19.42 -35.01
CA ALA A 22 15.53 -19.21 -33.60
C ALA A 22 14.11 -19.05 -33.03
N SER A 23 13.61 -20.08 -32.36
CA SER A 23 12.44 -19.94 -31.49
C SER A 23 12.80 -18.87 -30.47
N ALA A 24 12.23 -17.68 -30.62
CA ALA A 24 12.22 -16.69 -29.56
C ALA A 24 11.44 -17.32 -28.40
N GLU A 25 12.16 -17.81 -27.38
CA GLU A 25 11.56 -18.21 -26.11
C GLU A 25 10.83 -17.00 -25.54
N GLN A 26 9.52 -16.96 -25.74
CA GLN A 26 8.65 -16.06 -24.99
C GLN A 26 8.87 -16.39 -23.50
N PRO A 27 9.13 -15.39 -22.64
CA PRO A 27 9.24 -15.64 -21.21
C PRO A 27 7.99 -16.38 -20.73
N SER A 28 8.19 -17.57 -20.17
CA SER A 28 7.12 -18.36 -19.57
C SER A 28 6.37 -17.49 -18.58
N ALA A 29 5.03 -17.53 -18.62
CA ALA A 29 4.19 -16.76 -17.72
C ALA A 29 4.62 -16.92 -16.25
N ALA A 30 5.12 -18.10 -15.86
CA ALA A 30 5.68 -18.40 -14.54
C ALA A 30 6.88 -17.51 -14.15
N THR A 31 7.78 -17.22 -15.09
CA THR A 31 8.95 -16.34 -14.88
C THR A 31 8.51 -14.88 -14.71
N THR A 32 7.49 -14.46 -15.46
CA THR A 32 6.91 -13.12 -15.37
C THR A 32 6.18 -12.90 -14.05
N VAL A 33 5.42 -13.88 -13.51
CA VAL A 33 4.80 -13.75 -12.18
C VAL A 33 5.86 -13.69 -11.07
N LEU A 34 6.90 -14.53 -11.13
CA LEU A 34 7.99 -14.53 -10.15
C LEU A 34 8.80 -13.23 -10.16
N GLN A 35 9.08 -12.64 -11.33
CA GLN A 35 9.73 -11.34 -11.44
C GLN A 35 8.82 -10.20 -10.97
N ASN A 36 7.53 -10.27 -11.28
CA ASN A 36 6.56 -9.28 -10.84
C ASN A 36 6.28 -9.36 -9.33
N ASP A 37 6.56 -10.48 -8.65
CA ASP A 37 6.52 -10.60 -7.18
C ASP A 37 7.76 -10.02 -6.48
N LEU A 38 8.87 -9.79 -7.21
CA LEU A 38 10.12 -9.26 -6.66
C LEU A 38 10.25 -7.73 -6.78
N GLN A 39 9.43 -7.08 -7.61
CA GLN A 39 9.53 -5.63 -7.78
C GLN A 39 8.94 -4.89 -6.56
N LEU A 40 9.77 -4.16 -5.83
CA LEU A 40 9.32 -3.33 -4.72
C LEU A 40 8.68 -2.02 -5.23
N PRO A 41 7.65 -1.50 -4.56
CA PRO A 41 7.04 -0.23 -4.93
C PRO A 41 8.01 0.92 -4.66
N VAL A 42 8.04 1.90 -5.54
CA VAL A 42 8.71 3.19 -5.32
C VAL A 42 7.61 4.21 -5.06
N TYR A 43 7.73 4.97 -3.96
CA TYR A 43 6.81 6.04 -3.64
C TYR A 43 7.37 7.37 -4.16
N THR A 44 6.58 8.07 -4.97
CA THR A 44 6.92 9.43 -5.41
C THR A 44 6.01 10.43 -4.71
N PRO A 45 6.52 11.22 -3.75
CA PRO A 45 5.73 12.26 -3.11
C PRO A 45 5.19 13.30 -4.12
N PRO A 46 4.02 13.91 -3.86
CA PRO A 46 3.51 15.00 -4.68
C PRO A 46 4.51 16.17 -4.74
N LYS A 47 4.55 16.90 -5.87
CA LYS A 47 5.50 18.03 -6.06
C LYS A 47 5.33 19.14 -5.03
N LYS A 48 4.11 19.38 -4.56
CA LYS A 48 3.80 20.35 -3.50
C LYS A 48 3.64 19.60 -2.19
N LEU A 49 4.66 19.69 -1.34
CA LEU A 49 4.63 19.10 -0.01
C LEU A 49 4.26 20.15 1.03
N THR A 50 3.27 19.84 1.85
CA THR A 50 2.99 20.57 3.08
C THR A 50 3.59 19.79 4.25
N PRO A 51 4.67 20.27 4.90
CA PRO A 51 5.34 19.56 5.99
C PRO A 51 4.47 19.44 7.26
N ARG A 52 4.89 18.58 8.20
CA ARG A 52 4.26 18.36 9.51
C ARG A 52 2.82 17.81 9.43
N ALA A 53 2.59 16.93 8.47
CA ALA A 53 1.30 16.27 8.30
C ALA A 53 1.10 15.08 9.25
N ARG A 54 2.19 14.48 9.74
CA ARG A 54 2.17 13.32 10.63
C ARG A 54 2.33 13.72 12.10
N VAL A 55 1.50 13.13 12.94
CA VAL A 55 1.55 13.24 14.41
C VAL A 55 1.86 11.87 14.99
N GLY A 56 2.80 11.83 15.95
CA GLY A 56 3.35 10.57 16.43
C GLY A 56 4.21 9.87 15.37
N GLY A 57 4.45 8.57 15.53
CA GLY A 57 5.14 7.77 14.51
C GLY A 57 6.63 7.50 14.76
N THR A 58 7.14 7.82 15.94
CA THR A 58 8.38 7.22 16.42
C THR A 58 8.05 6.02 17.29
N LEU A 59 8.45 4.82 16.88
CA LEU A 59 8.66 3.71 17.81
C LEU A 59 9.95 3.99 18.60
N ARG A 60 9.94 5.05 19.40
CA ARG A 60 11.04 5.33 20.34
C ARG A 60 10.62 4.68 21.64
N GLY A 61 11.50 3.83 22.16
CA GLY A 61 11.33 3.15 23.45
C GLY A 61 10.89 4.13 24.53
N SER A 62 9.58 4.28 24.67
CA SER A 62 8.95 4.42 25.96
C SER A 62 9.45 3.26 26.83
N ASP A 63 9.30 3.33 28.15
CA ASP A 63 9.86 2.33 29.07
C ASP A 63 9.32 0.89 28.87
N GLY A 64 8.66 0.61 27.74
CA GLY A 64 8.13 -0.68 27.31
C GLY A 64 6.74 -0.94 27.87
N HIS A 65 6.23 -0.06 28.72
CA HIS A 65 5.03 -0.27 29.54
C HIS A 65 3.74 0.20 28.87
N GLU A 66 3.78 1.24 28.02
CA GLU A 66 2.60 1.74 27.29
C GLU A 66 2.55 1.24 25.83
N PRO A 67 1.36 1.05 25.24
CA PRO A 67 1.22 0.75 23.82
C PRO A 67 1.61 1.95 22.98
N GLU A 68 2.21 1.70 21.81
CA GLU A 68 2.58 2.76 20.88
C GLU A 68 1.62 2.73 19.69
N LEU A 69 1.14 3.92 19.30
CA LEU A 69 0.33 4.14 18.12
C LEU A 69 1.17 4.80 17.03
N VAL A 70 1.06 4.30 15.80
CA VAL A 70 1.75 4.90 14.64
C VAL A 70 0.81 4.98 13.45
N ALA A 71 0.59 6.17 12.90
CA ALA A 71 -0.14 6.34 11.65
C ALA A 71 0.75 5.91 10.48
N LEU A 72 0.24 5.06 9.59
CA LEU A 72 0.98 4.58 8.40
C LEU A 72 0.86 5.59 7.26
N VAL A 73 1.41 6.77 7.48
CA VAL A 73 1.30 7.96 6.61
C VAL A 73 2.66 8.59 6.35
N PRO A 74 2.85 9.34 5.24
CA PRO A 74 4.03 10.17 5.03
C PRO A 74 4.10 11.34 6.02
N ASP A 75 5.25 12.02 6.08
CA ASP A 75 5.45 13.25 6.87
C ASP A 75 4.81 14.51 6.25
N HIS A 76 4.29 14.37 5.04
CA HIS A 76 3.51 15.36 4.29
C HIS A 76 2.06 14.88 4.07
N VAL A 77 1.22 15.72 3.47
CA VAL A 77 -0.16 15.37 3.14
C VAL A 77 -0.17 14.20 2.15
N GLY A 78 -0.78 13.07 2.54
CA GLY A 78 -0.95 11.94 1.63
C GLY A 78 -2.17 12.12 0.75
N LEU A 79 -2.09 11.67 -0.50
CA LEU A 79 -3.19 11.78 -1.46
C LEU A 79 -4.00 10.49 -1.55
N THR A 80 -5.29 10.66 -1.87
CA THR A 80 -6.20 9.59 -2.28
C THR A 80 -7.03 10.02 -3.49
N VAL A 81 -7.40 9.09 -4.37
CA VAL A 81 -8.50 9.31 -5.35
C VAL A 81 -9.85 8.81 -4.85
N LYS A 82 -9.85 7.89 -3.87
CA LYS A 82 -11.06 7.30 -3.31
C LYS A 82 -11.84 8.33 -2.49
N GLN A 83 -13.16 8.30 -2.65
CA GLN A 83 -14.09 9.11 -1.84
C GLN A 83 -14.16 8.61 -0.39
N THR A 84 -14.03 7.29 -0.21
CA THR A 84 -14.08 6.59 1.08
C THR A 84 -12.81 5.76 1.24
N PRO A 85 -11.63 6.38 1.48
CA PRO A 85 -10.38 5.65 1.64
C PRO A 85 -10.35 4.82 2.94
N THR A 86 -9.40 3.89 3.01
CA THR A 86 -9.06 3.17 4.23
C THR A 86 -7.84 3.82 4.86
N LEU A 87 -7.92 4.13 6.15
CA LEU A 87 -6.82 4.70 6.95
C LEU A 87 -6.14 3.56 7.72
N ASN A 88 -4.81 3.52 7.70
CA ASN A 88 -4.05 2.43 8.32
C ASN A 88 -3.16 2.96 9.43
N TRP A 89 -3.15 2.25 10.56
CA TRP A 89 -2.35 2.59 11.74
C TRP A 89 -1.77 1.32 12.35
N TYR A 90 -0.78 1.46 13.22
CA TYR A 90 -0.09 0.35 13.88
C TYR A 90 -0.20 0.47 15.39
N LEU A 91 -0.45 -0.67 16.03
CA LEU A 91 -0.48 -0.86 17.47
C LEU A 91 0.68 -1.77 17.90
N SER A 92 1.58 -1.28 18.75
CA SER A 92 2.79 -2.06 19.11
C SER A 92 2.52 -3.31 19.96
N LYS A 93 1.50 -3.27 20.81
CA LYS A 93 1.06 -4.38 21.67
C LYS A 93 -0.41 -4.25 22.03
N GLN A 94 -1.01 -5.34 22.48
CA GLN A 94 -2.40 -5.34 22.94
C GLN A 94 -2.60 -4.31 24.06
N THR A 95 -3.74 -3.63 24.04
CA THR A 95 -4.13 -2.63 25.03
C THR A 95 -5.56 -2.85 25.48
N THR A 96 -5.89 -2.36 26.67
CA THR A 96 -7.26 -2.25 27.19
C THR A 96 -7.76 -0.80 27.20
N TYR A 97 -6.93 0.14 26.75
CA TYR A 97 -7.29 1.55 26.74
C TYR A 97 -8.41 1.82 25.72
N PRO A 98 -9.42 2.62 26.09
CA PRO A 98 -10.42 3.10 25.15
C PRO A 98 -9.74 3.79 23.95
N LEU A 99 -10.18 3.41 22.75
CA LEU A 99 -9.71 4.00 21.50
C LEU A 99 -10.76 4.92 20.89
N ARG A 100 -10.29 6.02 20.30
CA ARG A 100 -11.11 6.99 19.60
C ARG A 100 -10.53 7.30 18.23
N PHE A 101 -11.42 7.49 17.27
CA PHE A 101 -11.10 8.02 15.95
C PHE A 101 -11.69 9.42 15.80
N THR A 102 -10.89 10.35 15.29
CA THR A 102 -11.30 11.72 14.99
C THR A 102 -10.90 12.06 13.56
N LEU A 103 -11.82 12.68 12.81
CA LEU A 103 -11.58 13.20 11.46
C LEU A 103 -11.97 14.67 11.42
N ASN A 104 -11.02 15.54 11.15
CA ASN A 104 -11.20 16.98 11.07
C ASN A 104 -11.07 17.44 9.63
N ASP A 105 -12.04 18.20 9.15
CA ASP A 105 -11.86 19.06 8.00
C ASP A 105 -11.06 20.29 8.44
N THR A 106 -9.94 20.57 7.77
CA THR A 106 -9.04 21.68 8.15
C THR A 106 -9.67 23.07 7.98
N GLN A 107 -10.79 23.17 7.27
CA GLN A 107 -11.53 24.42 7.04
C GLN A 107 -12.67 24.62 8.03
N LYS A 108 -13.01 23.62 8.85
CA LYS A 108 -14.13 23.65 9.80
C LYS A 108 -13.62 23.66 11.24
N ILE A 109 -14.41 24.27 12.13
CA ILE A 109 -14.09 24.34 13.57
C ILE A 109 -14.41 23.02 14.26
N ALA A 110 -15.58 22.44 13.95
CA ALA A 110 -16.02 21.17 14.53
C ALA A 110 -15.44 19.98 13.76
N PRO A 111 -15.11 18.86 14.44
CA PRO A 111 -14.71 17.62 13.78
C PRO A 111 -15.84 17.14 12.86
N LEU A 112 -15.46 16.61 11.69
CA LEU A 112 -16.40 15.92 10.80
C LEU A 112 -16.90 14.62 11.45
N TYR A 113 -16.02 13.96 12.20
CA TYR A 113 -16.34 12.76 12.97
C TYR A 113 -15.51 12.70 14.23
N GLU A 114 -16.14 12.27 15.32
CA GLU A 114 -15.45 11.84 16.52
C GLU A 114 -16.23 10.69 17.16
N GLY A 115 -15.57 9.55 17.40
CA GLY A 115 -16.25 8.37 17.92
C GLY A 115 -15.30 7.30 18.46
N ALA A 116 -15.83 6.42 19.30
CA ALA A 116 -15.09 5.26 19.79
C ALA A 116 -14.90 4.24 18.66
N ILE A 117 -13.74 3.57 18.64
CA ILE A 117 -13.46 2.46 17.73
C ILE A 117 -13.18 1.18 18.53
N PRO A 118 -13.44 -0.01 17.96
CA PRO A 118 -13.14 -1.27 18.63
C PRO A 118 -11.67 -1.37 19.01
N VAL A 119 -11.39 -1.88 20.21
CA VAL A 119 -10.03 -2.15 20.67
C VAL A 119 -9.53 -3.44 19.99
N PRO A 120 -8.43 -3.41 19.23
CA PRO A 120 -7.90 -4.60 18.57
C PRO A 120 -7.51 -5.69 19.57
N THR A 121 -7.83 -6.94 19.23
CA THR A 121 -7.44 -8.11 20.04
C THR A 121 -5.99 -8.51 19.86
N LYS A 122 -5.33 -8.02 18.81
CA LYS A 122 -3.94 -8.33 18.48
C LYS A 122 -3.16 -7.05 18.17
N ALA A 123 -1.88 -7.07 18.50
CA ALA A 123 -0.92 -6.09 18.03
C ALA A 123 -0.78 -6.14 16.51
N GLY A 124 -0.35 -5.04 15.92
CA GLY A 124 -0.05 -4.95 14.49
C GLY A 124 -0.81 -3.85 13.77
N VAL A 125 -0.83 -3.97 12.44
CA VAL A 125 -1.49 -3.02 11.56
C VAL A 125 -3.01 -3.21 11.63
N GLN A 126 -3.71 -2.09 11.78
CA GLN A 126 -5.15 -1.95 11.90
C GLN A 126 -5.66 -1.01 10.81
N SER A 127 -6.93 -1.21 10.44
CA SER A 127 -7.57 -0.50 9.33
C SER A 127 -8.84 0.20 9.82
N ILE A 128 -9.07 1.44 9.38
CA ILE A 128 -10.32 2.18 9.57
C ILE A 128 -10.90 2.44 8.18
N ASP A 129 -12.03 1.79 7.87
CA ASP A 129 -12.75 2.00 6.62
C ASP A 129 -13.74 3.17 6.77
N LEU A 130 -13.46 4.29 6.09
CA LEU A 130 -14.34 5.46 6.14
C LEU A 130 -15.74 5.16 5.58
N LYS A 131 -15.87 4.19 4.66
CA LYS A 131 -17.17 3.78 4.14
C LYS A 131 -18.04 3.17 5.23
N SER A 132 -17.47 2.34 6.10
CA SER A 132 -18.19 1.71 7.22
C SER A 132 -18.70 2.72 8.25
N LEU A 133 -18.06 3.89 8.34
CA LEU A 133 -18.45 5.01 9.20
C LEU A 133 -19.40 6.00 8.50
N GLY A 134 -19.76 5.78 7.24
CA GLY A 134 -20.58 6.70 6.45
C GLY A 134 -19.88 8.02 6.11
N LEU A 135 -18.55 8.05 6.14
CA LEU A 135 -17.74 9.25 5.92
C LEU A 135 -17.27 9.34 4.46
N ILE A 136 -17.47 10.49 3.85
CA ILE A 136 -17.08 10.78 2.47
C ILE A 136 -16.18 12.01 2.47
N LEU A 137 -15.02 11.89 1.82
CA LEU A 137 -14.12 13.02 1.65
C LEU A 137 -14.53 13.84 0.43
N GLU A 138 -14.67 15.15 0.63
CA GLU A 138 -14.85 16.11 -0.46
C GLU A 138 -13.55 16.25 -1.29
N PRO A 139 -13.66 16.44 -2.61
CA PRO A 139 -12.49 16.68 -3.46
C PRO A 139 -11.78 17.97 -3.07
N ASN A 140 -10.44 17.95 -3.13
CA ASN A 140 -9.54 19.07 -2.89
C ASN A 140 -9.66 19.70 -1.50
N VAL A 141 -10.17 18.93 -0.52
CA VAL A 141 -10.23 19.29 0.89
C VAL A 141 -9.20 18.50 1.67
N GLN A 142 -8.41 19.19 2.49
CA GLN A 142 -7.48 18.58 3.43
C GLN A 142 -8.19 18.22 4.72
N TYR A 143 -8.02 16.98 5.12
CA TYR A 143 -8.47 16.46 6.39
C TYR A 143 -7.27 16.07 7.25
N ARG A 144 -7.43 16.20 8.57
CA ARG A 144 -6.49 15.63 9.54
C ARG A 144 -7.23 14.60 10.38
N TRP A 145 -6.66 13.42 10.48
CA TRP A 145 -7.26 12.31 11.22
C TRP A 145 -6.34 11.84 12.34
N PHE A 146 -6.94 11.31 13.40
CA PHE A 146 -6.24 10.80 14.57
C PHE A 146 -6.85 9.50 15.07
N VAL A 147 -6.00 8.64 15.58
CA VAL A 147 -6.37 7.59 16.52
C VAL A 147 -5.71 7.92 17.85
N SER A 148 -6.52 7.93 18.92
CA SER A 148 -6.03 8.11 20.28
C SER A 148 -6.38 6.93 21.16
N ALA A 149 -5.48 6.61 22.09
CA ALA A 149 -5.73 5.73 23.21
C ALA A 149 -5.69 6.57 24.49
N SER A 150 -6.68 6.40 25.37
CA SER A 150 -6.75 7.15 26.63
C SER A 150 -6.44 6.23 27.82
N PRO A 151 -5.22 6.27 28.39
CA PRO A 151 -4.89 5.51 29.59
C PRO A 151 -5.68 5.98 30.83
N ASN A 152 -6.03 7.27 30.87
CA ASN A 152 -6.83 7.87 31.92
C ASN A 152 -7.81 8.91 31.34
N PRO A 153 -9.13 8.64 31.35
CA PRO A 153 -10.14 9.59 30.88
C PRO A 153 -10.10 10.96 31.58
N ASP A 154 -9.66 10.99 32.84
CA ASP A 154 -9.54 12.23 33.62
C ASP A 154 -8.26 13.02 33.31
N SER A 155 -7.41 12.54 32.40
CA SER A 155 -6.16 13.22 32.02
C SER A 155 -5.86 13.10 30.53
N PRO A 156 -6.65 13.79 29.66
CA PRO A 156 -6.50 13.72 28.20
C PRO A 156 -5.13 14.16 27.68
N SER A 157 -4.38 14.96 28.46
CA SER A 157 -3.00 15.36 28.13
C SER A 157 -2.01 14.19 28.08
N ARG A 158 -2.40 13.02 28.62
CA ARG A 158 -1.62 11.78 28.57
C ARG A 158 -2.12 10.80 27.51
N ASP A 159 -3.08 11.21 26.67
CA ASP A 159 -3.54 10.37 25.59
C ASP A 159 -2.40 10.08 24.61
N ILE A 160 -2.27 8.82 24.22
CA ILE A 160 -1.32 8.39 23.20
C ILE A 160 -2.01 8.67 21.86
N VAL A 161 -1.41 9.48 21.00
CA VAL A 161 -2.05 9.93 19.76
C VAL A 161 -1.15 9.69 18.55
N ALA A 162 -1.73 9.14 17.49
CA ALA A 162 -1.12 9.07 16.18
C ALA A 162 -2.08 9.57 15.10
N GLY A 163 -1.56 10.25 14.08
CA GLY A 163 -2.41 10.82 13.05
C GLY A 163 -1.66 11.29 11.80
N GLY A 164 -2.44 11.63 10.79
CA GLY A 164 -1.95 12.05 9.48
C GLY A 164 -2.87 13.05 8.81
N MET A 165 -2.39 13.66 7.73
CA MET A 165 -3.24 14.42 6.83
C MET A 165 -3.54 13.63 5.56
N ILE A 166 -4.75 13.80 5.05
CA ILE A 166 -5.24 13.22 3.82
C ILE A 166 -5.92 14.29 2.98
N GLU A 167 -5.67 14.27 1.69
CA GLU A 167 -6.39 15.08 0.72
C GLU A 167 -6.94 14.17 -0.37
N ARG A 168 -8.22 14.34 -0.70
CA ARG A 168 -8.80 13.65 -1.85
C ARG A 168 -8.56 14.48 -3.09
N CYS A 169 -7.76 13.98 -4.01
CA CYS A 169 -7.66 14.59 -5.32
C CYS A 169 -8.88 14.20 -6.16
N GLU A 170 -9.46 15.16 -6.88
CA GLU A 170 -10.53 14.86 -7.82
C GLU A 170 -10.02 14.03 -9.00
N PHE A 171 -10.81 13.06 -9.43
CA PHE A 171 -10.40 12.08 -10.44
C PHE A 171 -10.06 12.74 -11.79
N ASN A 172 -10.75 13.79 -12.20
CA ASN A 172 -10.46 14.56 -13.42
C ASN A 172 -9.12 15.32 -13.35
N GLU A 173 -8.83 15.98 -12.22
CA GLU A 173 -7.58 16.71 -11.99
C GLU A 173 -6.40 15.76 -11.86
N CYS A 174 -6.60 14.59 -11.26
CA CYS A 174 -5.55 13.60 -11.09
C CYS A 174 -5.33 12.68 -12.31
N LEU A 175 -6.36 12.39 -13.11
CA LEU A 175 -6.23 11.61 -14.35
C LEU A 175 -5.53 12.36 -15.48
N THR A 176 -5.66 13.68 -15.54
CA THR A 176 -4.94 14.47 -16.56
C THR A 176 -3.42 14.38 -16.41
N VAL A 177 -2.94 13.94 -15.23
CA VAL A 177 -1.52 13.78 -14.91
C VAL A 177 -1.10 12.31 -14.91
N THR A 178 -2.01 11.36 -14.64
CA THR A 178 -1.61 9.96 -14.42
C THR A 178 -2.74 8.92 -14.62
N SER A 179 -2.42 7.76 -15.21
CA SER A 179 -3.26 6.56 -15.22
C SER A 179 -3.38 5.90 -13.82
N VAL A 180 -4.41 6.29 -13.07
CA VAL A 180 -4.70 5.74 -11.73
C VAL A 180 -5.32 4.35 -11.82
N ASN A 181 -4.94 3.42 -10.94
CA ASN A 181 -5.58 2.11 -10.84
C ASN A 181 -6.53 2.03 -9.63
N LEU A 182 -7.81 1.78 -9.91
CA LEU A 182 -8.87 1.65 -8.91
C LEU A 182 -9.08 0.19 -8.44
N THR A 183 -8.45 -0.79 -9.08
CA THR A 183 -8.44 -2.17 -8.57
C THR A 183 -7.58 -2.25 -7.30
N CYS A 184 -7.53 -3.43 -6.70
CA CYS A 184 -6.60 -3.68 -5.62
C CYS A 184 -5.90 -5.02 -5.82
N ASP A 185 -4.71 -4.92 -6.41
CA ASP A 185 -3.76 -5.98 -6.69
C ASP A 185 -2.33 -5.44 -6.48
N ARG A 186 -1.32 -6.29 -6.60
CA ARG A 186 0.10 -5.92 -6.40
C ARG A 186 0.53 -4.77 -7.33
N GLU A 187 0.00 -4.75 -8.55
CA GLU A 187 0.34 -3.73 -9.55
C GLU A 187 -0.29 -2.37 -9.22
N SER A 188 -1.51 -2.37 -8.70
CA SER A 188 -2.19 -1.18 -8.18
C SER A 188 -1.41 -0.54 -7.04
N VAL A 189 -0.85 -1.35 -6.13
CA VAL A 189 0.01 -0.85 -5.05
C VAL A 189 1.22 -0.12 -5.62
N ARG A 190 1.91 -0.70 -6.62
CA ARG A 190 3.08 -0.09 -7.25
C ARG A 190 2.73 1.17 -8.02
N THR A 191 1.72 1.09 -8.88
CA THR A 191 1.27 2.20 -9.72
C THR A 191 0.84 3.38 -8.86
N ASN A 192 -0.03 3.15 -7.88
CA ASN A 192 -0.54 4.23 -7.02
C ASN A 192 0.56 4.83 -6.13
N ALA A 193 1.53 4.03 -5.66
CA ALA A 193 2.68 4.55 -4.93
C ALA A 193 3.59 5.40 -5.83
N LEU A 194 3.89 4.92 -7.03
CA LEU A 194 4.78 5.59 -7.99
C LEU A 194 4.26 6.98 -8.36
N ILE A 195 2.95 7.18 -8.28
CA ILE A 195 2.29 8.40 -8.72
C ILE A 195 1.78 9.26 -7.56
N GLY A 196 2.06 8.86 -6.32
CA GLY A 196 1.86 9.68 -5.12
C GLY A 196 0.57 9.44 -4.35
N PHE A 197 -0.32 8.55 -4.80
CA PHE A 197 -1.54 8.16 -4.06
C PHE A 197 -1.25 7.19 -2.93
N TRP A 198 -0.65 7.73 -1.87
CA TRP A 198 -0.24 6.97 -0.70
C TRP A 198 -1.37 6.16 -0.08
N TYR A 199 -2.54 6.76 0.14
CA TYR A 199 -3.65 6.08 0.81
C TYR A 199 -4.25 4.96 -0.05
N ASP A 200 -4.24 5.12 -1.38
CA ASP A 200 -4.66 4.06 -2.30
C ASP A 200 -3.70 2.87 -2.29
N ALA A 201 -2.39 3.14 -2.31
CA ALA A 201 -1.36 2.10 -2.27
C ALA A 201 -1.31 1.39 -0.90
N MET A 202 -1.23 2.15 0.19
CA MET A 202 -1.14 1.61 1.55
C MET A 202 -2.42 0.89 1.98
N GLY A 203 -3.58 1.47 1.67
CA GLY A 203 -4.87 0.80 1.90
C GLY A 203 -4.98 -0.50 1.12
N CYS A 204 -4.58 -0.50 -0.16
CA CYS A 204 -4.65 -1.72 -0.96
C CYS A 204 -3.72 -2.83 -0.43
N VAL A 205 -2.45 -2.53 -0.13
CA VAL A 205 -1.54 -3.57 0.38
C VAL A 205 -1.99 -4.14 1.72
N CYS A 206 -2.60 -3.33 2.59
CA CYS A 206 -3.18 -3.83 3.85
C CYS A 206 -4.38 -4.75 3.60
N SER A 207 -5.29 -4.39 2.69
CA SER A 207 -6.41 -5.26 2.30
C SER A 207 -5.95 -6.56 1.62
N LEU A 208 -4.87 -6.55 0.84
CA LEU A 208 -4.29 -7.76 0.27
C LEU A 208 -3.73 -8.67 1.38
N ILE A 209 -3.02 -8.11 2.35
CA ILE A 209 -2.47 -8.87 3.50
C ILE A 209 -3.60 -9.48 4.35
N GLU A 210 -4.72 -8.78 4.53
CA GLU A 210 -5.88 -9.32 5.24
C GLU A 210 -6.49 -10.54 4.51
N LYS A 211 -6.49 -10.54 3.18
CA LYS A 211 -7.02 -11.63 2.34
C LYS A 211 -6.04 -12.79 2.17
N GLU A 212 -4.76 -12.49 2.00
CA GLU A 212 -3.67 -13.43 1.67
C GLU A 212 -2.58 -13.37 2.76
N SER A 213 -2.97 -13.63 4.02
CA SER A 213 -2.12 -13.38 5.20
C SER A 213 -0.80 -14.17 5.25
N THR A 214 -0.70 -15.26 4.50
CA THR A 214 0.47 -16.15 4.43
C THR A 214 1.45 -15.77 3.32
N ASP A 215 1.12 -14.84 2.43
CA ASP A 215 2.04 -14.42 1.37
C ASP A 215 3.09 -13.42 1.91
N PRO A 216 4.37 -13.82 2.02
CA PRO A 216 5.41 -12.94 2.52
C PRO A 216 5.72 -11.77 1.58
N SER A 217 5.41 -11.89 0.28
CA SER A 217 5.65 -10.83 -0.70
C SER A 217 4.87 -9.56 -0.37
N LEU A 218 3.62 -9.68 0.08
CA LEU A 218 2.76 -8.54 0.42
C LEU A 218 3.30 -7.74 1.61
N ARG A 219 3.85 -8.44 2.61
CA ARG A 219 4.50 -7.81 3.78
C ARG A 219 5.78 -7.10 3.36
N ARG A 220 6.53 -7.64 2.41
CA ARG A 220 7.70 -6.95 1.81
C ARG A 220 7.28 -5.69 1.05
N LEU A 221 6.18 -5.71 0.30
CA LEU A 221 5.63 -4.51 -0.36
C LEU A 221 5.29 -3.43 0.67
N ARG A 222 4.54 -3.78 1.72
CA ARG A 222 4.17 -2.82 2.77
C ARG A 222 5.40 -2.28 3.50
N ALA A 223 6.33 -3.15 3.90
CA ALA A 223 7.57 -2.72 4.56
C ALA A 223 8.40 -1.77 3.68
N ALA A 224 8.49 -2.02 2.37
CA ALA A 224 9.18 -1.15 1.42
C ALA A 224 8.54 0.24 1.33
N LEU A 225 7.21 0.35 1.32
CA LEU A 225 6.51 1.64 1.40
C LEU A 225 6.80 2.36 2.72
N LEU A 226 6.68 1.65 3.84
CA LEU A 226 6.89 2.22 5.18
C LEU A 226 8.30 2.79 5.37
N ARG A 227 9.33 2.12 4.86
CA ARG A 227 10.72 2.61 4.93
C ARG A 227 10.91 3.94 4.16
N GLN A 228 10.27 4.08 3.00
CA GLN A 228 10.38 5.28 2.17
C GLN A 228 9.80 6.53 2.83
N VAL A 229 8.88 6.36 3.80
CA VAL A 229 8.28 7.47 4.57
C VAL A 229 8.84 7.59 5.99
N GLY A 230 9.94 6.88 6.30
CA GLY A 230 10.65 6.94 7.58
C GLY A 230 10.06 6.08 8.69
N LEU A 231 9.08 5.20 8.40
CA LEU A 231 8.46 4.29 9.38
C LEU A 231 9.21 2.97 9.50
N ASN A 232 10.54 3.03 9.66
CA ASN A 232 11.44 1.87 9.66
C ASN A 232 11.11 0.85 10.74
N GLY A 233 10.79 1.31 11.96
CA GLY A 233 10.50 0.39 13.06
C GLY A 233 9.24 -0.46 12.82
N VAL A 234 8.20 0.12 12.19
CA VAL A 234 6.99 -0.64 11.81
C VAL A 234 7.30 -1.60 10.68
N ALA A 235 8.10 -1.17 9.69
CA ALA A 235 8.55 -2.04 8.60
C ALA A 235 9.32 -3.27 9.13
N ASP A 236 10.23 -3.07 10.09
CA ASP A 236 11.00 -4.15 10.66
C ASP A 236 10.15 -5.08 11.54
N TRP A 237 9.16 -4.53 12.26
CA TRP A 237 8.16 -5.35 12.97
C TRP A 237 7.37 -6.23 12.00
N ASP A 238 6.91 -5.66 10.88
CA ASP A 238 6.09 -6.38 9.91
C ASP A 238 6.85 -7.52 9.26
N LEU A 239 8.14 -7.33 8.97
CA LEU A 239 9.00 -8.38 8.43
C LEU A 239 9.34 -9.47 9.45
N ARG A 240 9.56 -9.12 10.73
CA ARG A 240 9.76 -10.13 11.79
C ARG A 240 8.53 -11.01 12.01
N SER A 241 7.33 -10.47 11.78
CA SER A 241 6.10 -11.24 11.89
C SER A 241 6.03 -12.44 10.93
N LEU A 242 6.81 -12.42 9.83
CA LEU A 242 6.94 -13.56 8.92
C LEU A 242 7.71 -14.72 9.55
N GLN A 243 8.80 -14.43 10.27
CA GLN A 243 9.69 -15.44 10.85
C GLN A 243 9.00 -16.23 11.97
N ASN A 244 8.12 -15.57 12.71
CA ASN A 244 7.38 -16.21 13.81
C ASN A 244 6.23 -17.11 13.32
N ASN A 245 5.83 -17.04 12.04
CA ASN A 245 4.79 -17.88 11.47
C ASN A 245 5.35 -19.13 10.74
N GLU A 246 6.68 -19.25 10.63
CA GLU A 246 7.37 -20.41 10.03
C GLU A 246 7.83 -21.45 11.08
N GLN A 247 7.55 -21.22 12.37
CA GLN A 247 7.78 -22.15 13.49
C GLN A 247 6.48 -22.75 13.99
#